data_AF-A0A6P4BP55-F1
#
_entry.id   AF-A0A6P4BP55-F1
#
_cell.length_a   1.000
_cell.length_b   1.000
_cell.length_c   1.000
_cell.angle_alpha   90.00
_cell.angle_beta   90.00
_cell.angle_gamma   90.00
#
_symmetry.space_group_name_H-M   'P 1'
#
loop_
_entity.id
_entity.type
_entity.pdbx_description
1 polymer ?
#
loop_
_entity_poly.entity_id
_entity_poly.type
_entity_poly.pdbx_seq_one_letter_code
_entity_poly.pdbx_strand_id
1 'polypeptide(L)'
;MSVLINGSPSNPFRMERGLRQRDPLSPFLFVLVVDVLHRMVGEAVRNGHISPLLVGRDNIELSHLQFVDDTILFCPQEMEIVMNYKRLLHCFELMYGLSINFDKSNLISVNYEQDWVTDMCGLLGCAEVALPARYLGIPLEANPRLVKTWKPIIDNMEDKLSLWKAKSLNKDGKLVLIKSVLNSLPVYYLNLYKMSKSVAEKLIGL
;
A
#
# COMPACT_ATOMS: atom_id res chain seq x y z
N MET A 1 -5.69 24.79 18.82
CA MET A 1 -5.85 24.71 17.35
C MET A 1 -7.31 25.10 17.05
N SER A 2 -7.61 25.71 15.89
CA SER A 2 -8.98 26.03 15.47
C SER A 2 -9.18 25.53 14.05
N VAL A 3 -10.41 25.15 13.70
CA VAL A 3 -10.77 24.70 12.34
C VAL A 3 -11.61 25.80 11.70
N LEU A 4 -11.43 26.05 10.40
CA LEU A 4 -12.28 26.98 9.68
C LEU A 4 -13.61 26.30 9.36
N ILE A 5 -14.71 26.85 9.87
CA ILE A 5 -16.07 26.47 9.52
C ILE A 5 -16.61 27.60 8.63
N ASN A 6 -16.90 27.28 7.37
CA ASN A 6 -17.33 28.28 6.37
C ASN A 6 -16.39 29.49 6.25
N GLY A 7 -15.08 29.25 6.35
CA GLY A 7 -14.06 30.31 6.27
C GLY A 7 -13.84 31.11 7.54
N SER A 8 -14.62 30.88 8.61
CA SER A 8 -14.46 31.53 9.92
C SER A 8 -13.84 30.56 10.93
N PRO A 9 -12.88 31.00 11.77
CA PRO A 9 -12.26 30.14 12.77
C PRO A 9 -13.27 29.73 13.85
N SER A 10 -13.32 28.43 14.14
CA SER A 10 -14.04 27.88 15.29
C SER A 10 -13.41 28.34 16.60
N ASN A 11 -14.11 28.11 17.71
CA ASN A 11 -13.49 28.19 19.03
C ASN A 11 -12.23 27.30 19.09
N PRO A 12 -11.15 27.78 19.72
CA PRO A 12 -9.94 26.98 19.89
C PRO A 12 -10.22 25.73 20.72
N PHE A 13 -9.71 24.60 20.29
CA PHE A 13 -9.71 23.36 21.05
C PHE A 13 -8.29 22.78 21.15
N ARG A 14 -8.09 21.94 22.17
CA ARG A 14 -6.83 21.22 22.38
C ARG A 14 -6.90 19.90 21.63
N MET A 15 -5.86 19.57 20.87
CA MET A 15 -5.73 18.22 20.31
C MET A 15 -5.14 17.30 21.37
N GLU A 16 -5.85 16.23 21.69
CA GLU A 16 -5.41 15.22 22.66
C GLU A 16 -4.67 14.05 21.99
N ARG A 17 -5.09 13.68 20.77
CA ARG A 17 -4.49 12.62 19.95
C ARG A 17 -4.32 13.08 18.51
N GLY A 18 -3.35 12.47 17.83
CA GLY A 18 -3.09 12.68 16.42
C GLY A 18 -1.97 13.69 16.15
N LEU A 19 -1.29 13.45 15.04
CA LEU A 19 -0.22 14.31 14.54
C LEU A 19 -0.78 15.31 13.54
N ARG A 20 -0.22 16.53 13.52
CA ARG A 20 -0.70 17.58 12.61
C ARG A 20 -0.36 17.20 11.17
N GLN A 21 -1.37 17.11 10.31
CA GLN A 21 -1.14 16.92 8.87
C GLN A 21 -0.34 18.10 8.29
N ARG A 22 0.55 17.81 7.34
CA ARG A 22 1.46 18.78 6.69
C ARG A 22 2.53 19.39 7.59
N ASP A 23 2.64 18.94 8.83
CA ASP A 23 3.80 19.21 9.66
C ASP A 23 4.96 18.30 9.18
N PRO A 24 6.16 18.86 8.91
CA PRO A 24 7.29 18.09 8.40
C PRO A 24 7.78 17.00 9.37
N LEU A 25 7.49 17.09 10.68
CA LEU A 25 7.88 16.09 11.67
C LEU A 25 6.87 14.95 11.82
N SER A 26 5.60 15.19 11.51
CA SER A 26 4.54 14.19 11.68
C SER A 26 4.81 12.85 10.97
N PRO A 27 5.31 12.81 9.73
CA PRO A 27 5.64 11.53 9.09
C PRO A 27 6.71 10.74 9.85
N PHE A 28 7.74 11.42 10.35
CA PHE A 28 8.81 10.77 11.09
C PHE A 28 8.31 10.18 12.42
N LEU A 29 7.52 10.96 13.16
CA LEU A 29 6.91 10.50 14.41
C LEU A 29 5.98 9.30 14.19
N PHE A 30 5.23 9.28 13.08
CA PHE A 30 4.40 8.14 12.73
C PHE A 30 5.25 6.90 12.41
N VAL A 31 6.34 7.05 11.66
CA VAL A 31 7.27 5.95 11.38
C VAL A 31 7.86 5.36 12.67
N LEU A 32 8.21 6.18 13.66
CA LEU A 32 8.70 5.68 14.95
C LEU A 32 7.66 4.82 15.68
N VAL A 33 6.37 5.20 15.60
CA VAL A 33 5.29 4.41 16.19
C VAL A 33 5.12 3.08 15.46
N VAL A 34 5.14 3.08 14.12
CA VAL A 34 5.00 1.86 13.32
C VAL A 34 6.24 0.95 13.40
N ASP A 35 7.44 1.49 13.65
CA ASP A 35 8.65 0.69 13.94
C ASP A 35 8.46 -0.22 15.17
N VAL A 36 7.58 0.18 16.10
CA VAL A 36 7.24 -0.70 17.23
C VAL A 36 6.42 -1.89 16.76
N LEU A 37 5.49 -1.70 15.83
CA LEU A 37 4.76 -2.83 15.22
C LEU A 37 5.73 -3.79 14.52
N HIS A 38 6.71 -3.27 13.77
CA HIS A 38 7.78 -4.08 13.18
C HIS A 38 8.49 -4.95 14.23
N ARG A 39 8.90 -4.34 15.35
CA ARG A 39 9.59 -5.04 16.45
C ARG A 39 8.70 -6.06 17.15
N MET A 40 7.41 -5.75 17.34
CA MET A 40 6.44 -6.68 17.93
C MET A 40 6.28 -7.92 17.06
N VAL A 41 6.13 -7.76 15.74
CA VAL A 41 6.06 -8.89 14.81
C VAL A 41 7.36 -9.68 14.82
N GLY A 42 8.52 -9.00 14.81
CA GLY A 42 9.81 -9.66 14.89
C GLY A 42 10.02 -10.47 16.18
N GLU A 43 9.55 -9.97 17.32
CA GLU A 43 9.59 -10.69 18.60
C GLU A 43 8.63 -11.90 18.61
N ALA A 44 7.43 -11.74 18.07
CA ALA A 44 6.49 -12.84 17.94
C ALA A 44 7.02 -13.95 17.02
N VAL A 45 7.78 -13.59 15.97
CA VAL A 45 8.50 -14.55 15.13
C VAL A 45 9.60 -15.27 15.90
N ARG A 46 10.46 -14.53 16.62
CA ARG A 46 11.53 -15.12 17.45
C ARG A 46 11.00 -16.10 18.49
N ASN A 47 9.84 -15.82 19.06
CA ASN A 47 9.20 -16.67 20.07
C ASN A 47 8.33 -17.79 19.47
N GLY A 48 8.28 -17.94 18.14
CA GLY A 48 7.51 -18.99 17.47
C GLY A 48 5.99 -18.81 17.51
N HIS A 49 5.49 -17.63 17.87
CA HIS A 49 4.05 -17.32 17.83
C HIS A 49 3.57 -16.95 16.43
N ILE A 50 4.49 -16.50 15.57
CA ILE A 50 4.25 -16.20 14.17
C ILE A 50 5.32 -16.90 13.34
N SER A 51 4.92 -17.61 12.29
CA SER A 51 5.85 -18.25 11.35
C SER A 51 6.04 -17.36 10.12
N PRO A 52 7.28 -16.99 9.75
CA PRO A 52 7.55 -16.21 8.56
C PRO A 52 7.39 -17.08 7.30
N LEU A 53 7.07 -16.43 6.17
CA LEU A 53 7.12 -17.07 4.85
C LEU A 53 8.58 -17.13 4.38
N LEU A 54 9.04 -18.31 3.95
CA LEU A 54 10.37 -18.45 3.34
C LEU A 54 10.30 -18.19 1.83
N VAL A 55 11.10 -17.24 1.35
CA VAL A 55 11.08 -16.80 -0.05
C VAL A 55 12.42 -17.01 -0.74
N GLY A 56 12.37 -17.57 -1.96
CA GLY A 56 13.54 -17.70 -2.83
C GLY A 56 14.48 -18.84 -2.44
N ARG A 57 15.62 -18.94 -3.13
CA ARG A 57 16.62 -20.01 -2.91
C ARG A 57 17.37 -19.84 -1.60
N ASP A 58 17.50 -18.60 -1.13
CA ASP A 58 18.22 -18.25 0.07
C ASP A 58 17.34 -18.33 1.34
N ASN A 59 16.08 -18.79 1.20
CA ASN A 59 15.10 -18.90 2.28
C ASN A 59 14.97 -17.60 3.10
N ILE A 60 14.79 -16.48 2.41
CA ILE A 60 14.59 -15.18 3.08
C ILE A 60 13.29 -15.25 3.89
N GLU A 61 13.39 -15.05 5.20
CA GLU A 61 12.24 -14.97 6.09
C GLU A 61 11.48 -13.66 5.90
N LEU A 62 10.21 -13.78 5.52
CA LEU A 62 9.32 -12.67 5.29
C LEU A 62 8.06 -12.81 6.15
N SER A 63 7.99 -12.04 7.22
CA SER A 63 6.78 -11.97 8.08
C SER A 63 5.89 -10.79 7.73
N HIS A 64 6.46 -9.67 7.31
CA HIS A 64 5.69 -8.47 6.97
C HIS A 64 6.46 -7.50 6.06
N LEU A 65 5.71 -6.63 5.38
CA LEU A 65 6.21 -5.46 4.66
C LEU A 65 5.45 -4.22 5.14
N GLN A 66 6.17 -3.14 5.40
CA GLN A 66 5.58 -1.90 5.92
C GLN A 66 5.99 -0.70 5.09
N PHE A 67 5.00 0.10 4.72
CA PHE A 67 5.19 1.41 4.13
C PHE A 67 4.24 2.40 4.80
N VAL A 68 4.75 3.15 5.78
CA VAL A 68 3.94 4.07 6.59
C VAL A 68 2.76 3.31 7.20
N ASP A 69 1.52 3.59 6.81
CA ASP A 69 0.30 2.96 7.30
C ASP A 69 -0.10 1.70 6.51
N ASP A 70 0.47 1.48 5.33
CA ASP A 70 0.21 0.31 4.51
C ASP A 70 1.11 -0.88 4.91
N THR A 71 0.53 -1.82 5.65
CA THR A 71 1.22 -3.04 6.14
C THR A 71 0.67 -4.30 5.46
N ILE A 72 1.56 -5.15 4.94
CA ILE A 72 1.25 -6.53 4.53
C ILE A 72 1.81 -7.47 5.58
N LEU A 73 0.98 -8.40 6.06
CA LEU A 73 1.38 -9.48 6.95
C LEU A 73 1.35 -10.80 6.18
N PHE A 74 2.44 -11.55 6.22
CA PHE A 74 2.56 -12.86 5.60
C PHE A 74 2.24 -13.92 6.65
N CYS A 75 1.23 -14.73 6.37
CA CYS A 75 0.74 -15.73 7.30
C CYS A 75 0.59 -17.08 6.58
N PRO A 76 1.19 -18.16 7.09
CA PRO A 76 0.87 -19.51 6.63
C PRO A 76 -0.54 -19.92 7.06
N GLN A 77 -1.00 -21.05 6.53
CA GLN A 77 -2.37 -21.56 6.71
C GLN A 77 -2.59 -22.20 8.09
N GLU A 78 -2.42 -21.42 9.16
CA GLU A 78 -2.58 -21.89 10.53
C GLU A 78 -3.45 -20.89 11.29
N MET A 79 -4.62 -21.34 11.73
CA MET A 79 -5.59 -20.51 12.46
C MET A 79 -4.99 -19.87 13.71
N GLU A 80 -4.12 -20.60 14.42
CA GLU A 80 -3.43 -20.08 15.60
C GLU A 80 -2.53 -18.89 15.26
N ILE A 81 -1.83 -18.92 14.12
CA ILE A 81 -0.97 -17.83 13.67
C ILE A 81 -1.81 -16.61 13.27
N VAL A 82 -2.92 -16.81 12.56
CA VAL A 82 -3.87 -15.72 12.23
C VAL A 82 -4.41 -15.07 13.51
N MET A 83 -4.75 -15.89 14.52
CA MET A 83 -5.22 -15.39 15.81
C MET A 83 -4.11 -14.63 16.56
N ASN A 84 -2.86 -15.07 16.48
CA ASN A 84 -1.72 -14.38 17.07
C ASN A 84 -1.47 -13.02 16.40
N TYR A 85 -1.61 -12.93 15.07
CA TYR A 85 -1.61 -11.65 14.38
C TYR A 85 -2.73 -10.73 14.90
N LYS A 86 -3.97 -11.22 15.00
CA LYS A 86 -5.09 -10.42 15.53
C LYS A 86 -4.82 -9.90 16.95
N ARG A 87 -4.29 -10.75 17.83
CA ARG A 87 -3.94 -10.37 19.21
C ARG A 87 -2.83 -9.32 19.23
N LEU A 88 -1.76 -9.52 18.45
CA LEU A 88 -0.64 -8.59 18.35
C LEU A 88 -1.08 -7.21 17.87
N LEU A 89 -1.90 -7.19 16.81
CA LEU A 89 -2.50 -5.99 16.25
C LEU A 89 -3.37 -5.26 17.28
N HIS A 90 -4.19 -5.98 18.03
CA HIS A 90 -5.00 -5.40 19.11
C HIS A 90 -4.14 -4.83 20.25
N CYS A 91 -3.07 -5.52 20.65
CA CYS A 91 -2.11 -5.00 21.63
C CYS A 91 -1.46 -3.71 21.14
N PHE A 92 -1.10 -3.63 19.86
CA PHE A 92 -0.52 -2.43 19.26
C PHE A 92 -1.51 -1.25 19.27
N GLU A 93 -2.79 -1.48 18.91
CA GLU A 93 -3.85 -0.47 19.01
C GLU A 93 -3.97 0.10 20.43
N LEU A 94 -4.00 -0.79 21.44
CA LEU A 94 -4.11 -0.39 22.84
C LEU A 94 -2.89 0.40 23.34
N MET A 95 -1.68 0.00 22.92
CA MET A 95 -0.44 0.67 23.32
C MET A 95 -0.31 2.08 22.75
N TYR A 96 -0.66 2.27 21.48
CA TYR A 96 -0.43 3.54 20.76
C TYR A 96 -1.68 4.38 20.57
N GLY A 97 -2.84 3.90 21.03
CA GLY A 97 -4.13 4.57 20.83
C GLY A 97 -4.49 4.74 19.35
N LEU A 98 -3.96 3.86 18.50
CA LEU A 98 -4.26 3.76 17.08
C LEU A 98 -5.41 2.78 16.87
N SER A 99 -6.02 2.84 15.69
CA SER A 99 -7.03 1.87 15.29
C SER A 99 -6.71 1.38 13.88
N ILE A 100 -6.72 0.07 13.72
CA ILE A 100 -6.57 -0.63 12.46
C ILE A 100 -7.91 -0.52 11.73
N ASN A 101 -7.82 -0.08 10.48
CA ASN A 101 -9.00 0.03 9.63
C ASN A 101 -9.28 -1.34 8.99
N PHE A 102 -10.06 -2.17 9.68
CA PHE A 102 -10.42 -3.50 9.17
C PHE A 102 -11.30 -3.44 7.91
N ASP A 103 -12.07 -2.36 7.70
CA ASP A 103 -12.85 -2.14 6.46
C ASP A 103 -11.96 -1.91 5.22
N LYS A 104 -10.74 -1.39 5.42
CA LYS A 104 -9.72 -1.24 4.37
C LYS A 104 -8.70 -2.36 4.35
N SER A 105 -8.66 -3.16 5.39
CA SER A 105 -7.80 -4.34 5.46
C SER A 105 -8.47 -5.47 4.66
N ASN A 106 -7.66 -6.30 4.01
CA ASN A 106 -8.18 -7.40 3.21
C ASN A 106 -7.32 -8.65 3.44
N LEU A 107 -7.97 -9.80 3.45
CA LEU A 107 -7.30 -11.09 3.38
C LEU A 107 -7.13 -11.47 1.91
N ILE A 108 -5.89 -11.78 1.52
CA ILE A 108 -5.57 -12.28 0.18
C ILE A 108 -5.18 -13.76 0.33
N SER A 109 -6.01 -14.64 -0.21
CA SER A 109 -5.79 -16.07 -0.22
C SER A 109 -5.04 -16.49 -1.49
N VAL A 110 -4.12 -17.46 -1.39
CA VAL A 110 -3.42 -18.05 -2.54
C VAL A 110 -3.55 -19.56 -2.46
N ASN A 111 -4.39 -20.14 -3.32
CA ASN A 111 -4.65 -21.58 -3.39
C ASN A 111 -5.22 -22.20 -2.10
N TYR A 112 -6.13 -21.50 -1.41
CA TYR A 112 -6.82 -22.00 -0.22
C TYR A 112 -8.29 -22.34 -0.48
N GLU A 113 -8.85 -23.21 0.35
CA GLU A 113 -10.27 -23.56 0.33
C GLU A 113 -11.14 -22.38 0.78
N GLN A 114 -12.25 -22.15 0.09
CA GLN A 114 -13.11 -20.99 0.33
C GLN A 114 -13.68 -20.96 1.76
N ASP A 115 -13.97 -22.13 2.34
CA ASP A 115 -14.50 -22.24 3.70
C ASP A 115 -13.47 -21.72 4.72
N TRP A 116 -12.21 -22.13 4.58
CA TRP A 116 -11.12 -21.62 5.42
C TRP A 116 -10.95 -20.11 5.29
N VAL A 117 -10.99 -19.58 4.06
CA VAL A 117 -10.85 -18.14 3.83
C VAL A 117 -12.00 -17.35 4.45
N THR A 118 -13.22 -17.87 4.35
CA THR A 118 -14.42 -17.26 4.94
C THR A 118 -14.30 -17.21 6.47
N ASP A 119 -13.87 -18.31 7.08
CA ASP A 119 -13.64 -18.38 8.52
C ASP A 119 -12.57 -17.39 8.97
N MET A 120 -11.45 -17.28 8.23
CA MET A 120 -10.37 -16.37 8.57
C MET A 120 -10.77 -14.89 8.38
N CYS A 121 -11.55 -14.57 7.34
CA CYS A 121 -12.14 -13.25 7.16
C CYS A 121 -13.05 -12.88 8.34
N GLY A 122 -13.90 -13.81 8.78
CA GLY A 122 -14.75 -13.63 9.96
C GLY A 122 -13.94 -13.46 11.25
N LEU A 123 -12.86 -14.22 11.41
CA LEU A 123 -11.95 -14.10 12.55
C LEU A 123 -11.25 -12.75 12.56
N LEU A 124 -10.72 -12.27 11.43
CA LEU A 124 -10.01 -10.99 11.34
C LEU A 124 -10.95 -9.79 11.32
N GLY A 125 -12.19 -9.97 10.86
CA GLY A 125 -13.16 -8.89 10.65
C GLY A 125 -12.90 -8.09 9.37
N CYS A 126 -12.27 -8.69 8.36
CA CYS A 126 -11.93 -8.04 7.09
C CYS A 126 -12.52 -8.79 5.88
N ALA A 127 -12.56 -8.14 4.72
CA ALA A 127 -13.04 -8.76 3.48
C ALA A 127 -11.95 -9.63 2.80
N GLU A 128 -12.38 -10.59 1.99
CA GLU A 128 -11.49 -11.28 1.05
C GLU A 128 -11.28 -10.41 -0.19
N VAL A 129 -10.04 -10.36 -0.69
CA VAL A 129 -9.70 -9.82 -2.00
C VAL A 129 -8.94 -10.85 -2.80
N ALA A 130 -9.46 -11.16 -4.00
CA ALA A 130 -8.77 -12.00 -4.97
C ALA A 130 -7.62 -11.23 -5.65
N LEU A 131 -6.56 -11.96 -6.00
CA LEU A 131 -5.51 -11.40 -6.85
C LEU A 131 -6.02 -11.18 -8.29
N PRO A 132 -5.53 -10.14 -8.99
CA PRO A 132 -4.49 -9.19 -8.58
C PRO A 132 -5.02 -8.06 -7.67
N ALA A 133 -4.50 -7.97 -6.45
CA ALA A 133 -4.80 -6.91 -5.49
C ALA A 133 -3.81 -5.74 -5.65
N ARG A 134 -4.17 -4.49 -5.29
CA ARG A 134 -3.26 -3.34 -5.41
C ARG A 134 -2.55 -3.06 -4.09
N TYR A 135 -1.22 -2.91 -4.14
CA TYR A 135 -0.38 -2.45 -3.04
C TYR A 135 0.55 -1.33 -3.54
N LEU A 136 0.56 -0.17 -2.86
CA LEU A 136 1.34 1.01 -3.26
C LEU A 136 1.20 1.40 -4.74
N GLY A 137 -0.03 1.30 -5.24
CA GLY A 137 -0.40 1.58 -6.63
C GLY A 137 -0.18 0.43 -7.62
N ILE A 138 0.47 -0.65 -7.20
CA ILE A 138 0.92 -1.76 -8.06
C ILE A 138 0.07 -3.01 -7.86
N PRO A 139 -0.37 -3.67 -8.94
CA PRO A 139 -1.04 -4.97 -8.84
C PRO A 139 -0.07 -6.09 -8.41
N LEU A 140 -0.35 -6.70 -7.26
CA LEU A 140 0.21 -7.96 -6.80
C LEU A 140 -0.16 -9.08 -7.78
N GLU A 141 0.76 -10.02 -8.02
CA GLU A 141 0.64 -11.11 -9.02
C GLU A 141 0.60 -10.68 -10.50
N ALA A 142 0.86 -9.42 -10.81
CA ALA A 142 0.85 -8.99 -12.20
C ALA A 142 2.04 -9.56 -12.98
N ASN A 143 1.79 -10.15 -14.15
CA ASN A 143 2.85 -10.54 -15.06
C ASN A 143 3.32 -9.31 -15.86
N PRO A 144 4.53 -8.77 -15.60
CA PRO A 144 5.01 -7.56 -16.25
C PRO A 144 5.26 -7.72 -17.75
N ARG A 145 5.27 -8.95 -18.28
CA ARG A 145 5.40 -9.18 -19.73
C ARG A 145 4.11 -8.90 -20.49
N LEU A 146 2.95 -8.92 -19.82
CA LEU A 146 1.65 -8.75 -20.45
C LEU A 146 1.26 -7.28 -20.54
N VAL A 147 0.78 -6.85 -21.71
CA VAL A 147 0.28 -5.47 -21.92
C VAL A 147 -0.83 -5.10 -20.93
N LYS A 148 -1.66 -6.08 -20.52
CA LYS A 148 -2.75 -5.87 -19.54
C LYS A 148 -2.25 -5.29 -18.20
N THR A 149 -1.05 -5.68 -17.77
CA THR A 149 -0.43 -5.20 -16.53
C THR A 149 -0.07 -3.71 -16.60
N TRP A 150 0.26 -3.22 -17.80
CA TRP A 150 0.65 -1.84 -18.04
C TRP A 150 -0.53 -0.94 -18.42
N LYS A 151 -1.71 -1.52 -18.66
CA LYS A 151 -2.89 -0.79 -19.09
C LYS A 151 -3.28 0.38 -18.15
N PRO A 152 -3.28 0.23 -16.81
CA PRO A 152 -3.57 1.36 -15.92
C PRO A 152 -2.61 2.55 -16.09
N ILE A 153 -1.35 2.29 -16.45
CA ILE A 153 -0.34 3.33 -16.67
C ILE A 153 -0.57 3.99 -18.03
N ILE A 154 -0.77 3.17 -19.07
CA ILE A 154 -1.06 3.63 -20.42
C ILE A 154 -2.29 4.56 -20.39
N ASP A 155 -3.38 4.10 -19.77
CA ASP A 155 -4.62 4.85 -19.67
C ASP A 155 -4.41 6.16 -18.87
N ASN A 156 -3.67 6.14 -17.75
CA ASN A 156 -3.33 7.36 -16.99
C ASN A 156 -2.52 8.37 -17.79
N MET A 157 -1.57 7.90 -18.61
CA MET A 157 -0.74 8.75 -19.45
C MET A 157 -1.55 9.34 -20.60
N GLU A 158 -2.40 8.55 -21.23
CA GLU A 158 -3.32 8.98 -22.29
C GLU A 158 -4.30 10.05 -21.79
N ASP A 159 -4.88 9.85 -20.60
CA ASP A 159 -5.76 10.83 -19.95
C ASP A 159 -5.05 12.16 -19.68
N LYS A 160 -3.82 12.12 -19.15
CA LYS A 160 -3.02 13.34 -18.92
C LYS A 160 -2.66 14.04 -20.22
N LEU A 161 -2.24 13.27 -21.24
CA LEU A 161 -1.86 13.82 -22.55
C LEU A 161 -3.06 14.43 -23.28
N SER A 162 -4.23 13.82 -23.22
CA SER A 162 -5.46 14.35 -23.83
C SER A 162 -5.87 15.69 -23.20
N LEU A 163 -5.79 15.80 -21.87
CA LEU A 163 -6.03 17.05 -21.15
C LEU A 163 -5.04 18.16 -21.55
N TRP A 164 -3.79 17.82 -21.87
CA TRP A 164 -2.80 18.80 -22.32
C TRP A 164 -2.91 19.12 -23.81
N LYS A 165 -3.44 18.21 -24.64
CA LYS A 165 -3.81 18.53 -26.02
C LYS A 165 -4.95 19.57 -26.04
N ALA A 166 -5.88 19.50 -25.08
CA ALA A 166 -6.95 20.48 -24.92
C ALA A 166 -6.46 21.86 -24.42
N LYS A 167 -5.34 21.91 -23.69
CA LYS A 167 -4.70 23.18 -23.28
C LYS A 167 -3.75 23.63 -24.40
N SER A 168 -3.91 24.84 -24.94
CA SER A 168 -3.00 25.38 -25.97
C SER A 168 -1.60 25.63 -25.40
N LEU A 169 -0.77 24.59 -25.36
CA LEU A 169 0.61 24.60 -24.88
C LEU A 169 1.59 24.59 -26.07
N ASN A 170 2.63 25.41 -25.98
CA ASN A 170 3.75 25.37 -26.93
C ASN A 170 4.61 24.09 -26.73
N LYS A 171 5.54 23.84 -27.65
CA LYS A 171 6.39 22.63 -27.63
C LYS A 171 7.21 22.51 -26.34
N ASP A 172 7.77 23.62 -25.87
CA ASP A 172 8.62 23.64 -24.67
C ASP A 172 7.80 23.37 -23.40
N GLY A 173 6.60 23.96 -23.29
CA GLY A 173 5.67 23.69 -22.19
C GLY A 173 5.22 22.23 -22.14
N LYS A 174 4.97 21.61 -23.31
CA LYS A 174 4.68 20.17 -23.40
C LYS A 174 5.87 19.33 -22.95
N LEU A 175 7.09 19.66 -23.37
CA LEU A 175 8.30 18.95 -22.97
C LEU A 175 8.53 19.02 -21.45
N VAL A 176 8.33 20.19 -20.84
CA VAL A 176 8.44 20.36 -19.40
C VAL A 176 7.42 19.48 -18.67
N LEU A 177 6.14 19.49 -19.10
CA LEU A 177 5.10 18.67 -18.49
C LEU A 177 5.34 17.17 -18.63
N ILE A 178 5.84 16.71 -19.79
CA ILE A 178 6.24 15.31 -19.98
C ILE A 178 7.31 14.94 -18.94
N LYS A 179 8.36 15.76 -18.83
CA LYS A 179 9.46 15.51 -17.90
C LYS A 179 9.04 15.55 -16.43
N SER A 180 8.16 16.48 -16.05
CA SER A 180 7.80 16.70 -14.65
C SER A 180 6.61 15.87 -14.15
N VAL A 181 5.69 15.47 -15.04
CA VAL A 181 4.42 14.82 -14.64
C VAL A 181 4.23 13.42 -15.23
N LEU A 182 4.65 13.18 -16.47
CA LEU A 182 4.45 11.86 -17.10
C LEU A 182 5.54 10.88 -16.76
N ASN A 183 6.80 11.31 -16.67
CA ASN A 183 7.92 10.40 -16.48
C ASN A 183 7.94 9.69 -15.11
N SER A 184 7.35 10.27 -14.07
CA SER A 184 7.42 9.72 -12.71
C SER A 184 6.77 8.35 -12.58
N LEU A 185 5.61 8.13 -13.21
CA LEU A 185 4.85 6.89 -13.10
C LEU A 185 5.50 5.72 -13.89
N PRO A 186 5.91 5.86 -15.16
CA PRO A 186 6.69 4.84 -15.87
C PRO A 186 8.01 4.52 -15.18
N VAL A 187 8.74 5.52 -14.69
CA VAL A 187 10.01 5.28 -13.97
C VAL A 187 9.77 4.44 -12.72
N TYR A 188 8.71 4.73 -11.95
CA TYR A 188 8.34 3.94 -10.77
C TYR A 188 8.08 2.46 -11.13
N TYR A 189 7.33 2.18 -12.19
CA TYR A 189 7.08 0.80 -12.63
C TYR A 189 8.31 0.12 -13.24
N LEU A 190 9.13 0.86 -13.98
CA LEU A 190 10.37 0.35 -14.58
C LEU A 190 11.42 -0.03 -13.55
N ASN A 191 11.41 0.58 -12.37
CA ASN A 191 12.26 0.18 -11.24
C ASN A 191 11.89 -1.20 -10.69
N LEU A 192 10.67 -1.68 -10.92
CA LEU A 192 10.15 -2.93 -10.36
C LEU A 192 9.98 -4.03 -11.40
N TYR A 193 9.70 -3.64 -12.64
CA TYR A 193 9.34 -4.56 -13.71
C TYR A 193 10.11 -4.28 -14.99
N LYS A 194 10.59 -5.35 -15.61
CA LYS A 194 11.11 -5.28 -16.97
C LYS A 194 9.95 -5.14 -17.97
N MET A 195 9.85 -3.96 -18.60
CA MET A 195 8.87 -3.67 -19.64
C MET A 195 9.15 -4.47 -20.92
N SER A 196 8.10 -4.97 -21.57
CA SER A 196 8.22 -5.61 -22.88
C SER A 196 8.31 -4.57 -24.00
N LYS A 197 8.95 -4.94 -25.13
CA LYS A 197 9.12 -4.04 -26.28
C LYS A 197 7.79 -3.49 -26.80
N SER A 198 6.76 -4.34 -26.88
CA SER A 198 5.42 -3.95 -27.32
C SER A 198 4.79 -2.88 -26.43
N VAL A 199 4.98 -2.95 -25.11
CA VAL A 199 4.49 -1.92 -24.18
C VAL A 199 5.26 -0.62 -24.37
N ALA A 200 6.58 -0.69 -24.53
CA ALA A 200 7.42 0.49 -24.76
C ALA A 200 7.00 1.23 -26.05
N GLU A 201 6.83 0.49 -27.15
CA GLU A 201 6.37 1.05 -28.43
C GLU A 201 4.99 1.71 -28.29
N LYS A 202 4.06 1.10 -27.52
CA LYS A 202 2.75 1.68 -27.27
C LYS A 202 2.82 2.98 -26.46
N LEU A 203 3.66 3.03 -25.42
CA LEU A 203 3.84 4.24 -24.60
C LEU A 203 4.52 5.38 -25.36
N ILE A 204 5.49 5.05 -26.22
CA ILE A 204 6.17 6.04 -27.08
C ILE A 204 5.20 6.61 -28.14
N GLY A 205 4.19 5.83 -28.54
CA GLY A 205 3.20 6.22 -29.55
C GLY A 205 2.02 7.07 -29.07
N LEU A 206 1.88 7.37 -27.77
CA LEU A 206 0.78 8.20 -27.20
C LEU A 206 0.95 9.71 -27.48
#